data_AF-A0A953LB38-F1
#
_entry.id   AF-A0A953LB38-F1
#
_cell.length_a   1.000
_cell.length_b   1.000
_cell.length_c   1.000
_cell.angle_alpha   90.00
_cell.angle_beta   90.00
_cell.angle_gamma   90.00
#
_symmetry.space_group_name_H-M   'P 1'
#
loop_
_entity.id
_entity.type
_entity.pdbx_description
1 polymer ?
#
loop_
_entity_poly.entity_id
_entity_poly.type
_entity_poly.pdbx_seq_one_letter_code
_entity_poly.pdbx_strand_id
1 'polypeptide(L)'
;MLDVAGTAAFSFAGIYAAMEKKLDVFGIFIIAFITALGGGTLRDVLVGQLPVNWMLDLNSGVVVLLSTIVALLFRGVIKDYHNVLLFFDSIGLGFFRS
;
A
#
# COMPACT_ATOMS: atom_id res chain seq x y z
N MET A 1 -9.72 7.42 -11.14
CA MET A 1 -8.98 8.15 -10.07
C MET A 1 -9.29 7.59 -8.69
N LEU A 2 -10.57 7.41 -8.32
CA LEU A 2 -10.95 6.80 -7.04
C LEU A 2 -10.42 5.37 -6.88
N ASP A 3 -10.46 4.56 -7.95
CA ASP A 3 -10.00 3.15 -7.88
C ASP A 3 -8.50 3.03 -7.63
N VAL A 4 -7.68 3.89 -8.25
CA VAL A 4 -6.22 3.89 -8.06
C VAL A 4 -5.86 4.25 -6.62
N ALA A 5 -6.53 5.25 -6.04
CA ALA A 5 -6.32 5.64 -4.65
C ALA A 5 -6.75 4.53 -3.67
N GLY A 6 -7.88 3.85 -3.96
CA GLY A 6 -8.35 2.71 -3.18
C GLY A 6 -7.39 1.51 -3.27
N THR A 7 -6.95 1.14 -4.47
CA THR A 7 -5.97 0.07 -4.70
C THR A 7 -4.64 0.36 -3.99
N ALA A 8 -4.16 1.61 -4.04
CA ALA A 8 -2.94 2.00 -3.32
C ALA A 8 -3.11 1.86 -1.80
N ALA A 9 -4.18 2.40 -1.23
CA ALA A 9 -4.45 2.33 0.21
C ALA A 9 -4.56 0.88 0.72
N PHE A 10 -5.29 0.02 -0.01
CA PHE A 10 -5.41 -1.40 0.32
C PHE A 10 -4.11 -2.17 0.12
N SER A 11 -3.32 -1.83 -0.90
CA SER A 11 -1.99 -2.42 -1.11
C SER A 11 -1.08 -2.11 0.08
N PHE A 12 -1.03 -0.87 0.56
CA PHE A 12 -0.24 -0.52 1.74
C PHE A 12 -0.70 -1.28 2.99
N ALA A 13 -2.01 -1.37 3.23
CA ALA A 13 -2.56 -2.13 4.35
C ALA A 13 -2.11 -3.61 4.31
N GLY A 14 -2.15 -4.25 3.14
CA GLY A 14 -1.67 -5.62 2.95
C GLY A 14 -0.16 -5.76 3.16
N ILE A 15 0.63 -4.81 2.68
CA ILE A 15 2.09 -4.78 2.88
C ILE A 15 2.44 -4.71 4.36
N TYR A 16 1.80 -3.80 5.11
CA TYR A 16 2.04 -3.65 6.55
C TYR A 16 1.63 -4.91 7.33
N ALA A 17 0.45 -5.46 7.03
CA ALA A 17 -0.01 -6.70 7.67
C ALA A 17 0.96 -7.87 7.41
N ALA A 18 1.48 -7.99 6.19
CA ALA A 18 2.47 -9.02 5.83
C ALA A 18 3.83 -8.79 6.48
N MET A 19 4.27 -7.53 6.61
CA MET A 19 5.50 -7.17 7.31
C MET A 19 5.43 -7.47 8.80
N GLU A 20 4.28 -7.23 9.44
CA GLU A 20 4.04 -7.55 10.85
C GLU A 20 4.10 -9.06 11.10
N LYS A 21 3.60 -9.85 10.15
CA LYS A 21 3.74 -11.32 10.14
C LYS A 21 5.14 -11.81 9.75
N LYS A 22 6.10 -10.90 9.56
CA LYS A 22 7.49 -11.19 9.18
C LYS A 22 7.58 -12.06 7.92
N LEU A 23 6.65 -11.90 6.99
CA LEU A 23 6.68 -12.58 5.70
C LEU A 23 7.88 -12.09 4.87
N ASP A 24 8.33 -12.95 3.96
CA ASP A 24 9.35 -12.61 2.99
C ASP A 24 8.79 -11.64 1.92
N VAL A 25 9.67 -11.12 1.06
CA VAL A 25 9.29 -10.14 0.03
C VAL A 25 8.20 -10.68 -0.88
N PHE A 26 8.24 -11.98 -1.19
CA PHE A 26 7.24 -12.64 -2.00
C PHE A 26 5.89 -12.73 -1.28
N GLY A 27 5.87 -13.13 -0.02
CA GLY A 27 4.65 -13.14 0.81
C GLY A 27 4.05 -11.74 0.98
N ILE A 28 4.88 -10.72 1.16
CA ILE A 28 4.44 -9.31 1.22
C ILE A 28 3.75 -8.90 -0.08
N PHE A 29 4.33 -9.22 -1.23
CA PHE A 29 3.73 -8.94 -2.53
C PHE A 29 2.39 -9.65 -2.72
N ILE A 30 2.29 -10.93 -2.38
CA ILE A 30 1.05 -11.70 -2.53
C ILE A 30 -0.07 -11.12 -1.66
N ILE A 31 0.21 -10.82 -0.38
CA ILE A 31 -0.80 -10.27 0.51
C ILE A 31 -1.24 -8.88 0.05
N ALA A 32 -0.30 -8.02 -0.35
CA ALA A 32 -0.60 -6.72 -0.94
C ALA A 32 -1.53 -6.83 -2.16
N PHE A 33 -1.23 -7.77 -3.06
CA PHE A 33 -2.00 -8.04 -4.27
C PHE A 33 -3.40 -8.53 -3.97
N ILE A 34 -3.53 -9.52 -3.07
CA ILE A 34 -4.84 -10.06 -2.67
C ILE A 34 -5.67 -8.99 -1.95
N THR A 35 -5.08 -8.17 -1.08
CA THR A 35 -5.82 -7.11 -0.38
C THR A 35 -6.24 -6.00 -1.33
N ALA A 36 -5.36 -5.55 -2.22
CA ALA A 36 -5.63 -4.47 -3.16
C ALA A 36 -6.66 -4.85 -4.23
N LEU A 37 -6.54 -6.05 -4.81
CA LEU A 37 -7.48 -6.54 -5.82
C LEU A 37 -8.72 -7.19 -5.22
N GLY A 38 -8.61 -7.84 -4.07
CA GLY A 38 -9.72 -8.54 -3.43
C GLY A 38 -10.86 -7.61 -3.06
N GLY A 39 -10.57 -6.41 -2.53
CA GLY A 39 -11.60 -5.42 -2.21
C GLY A 39 -12.35 -4.89 -3.44
N GLY A 40 -11.63 -4.54 -4.50
CA GLY A 40 -12.23 -4.08 -5.77
C GLY A 40 -12.99 -5.19 -6.50
N THR A 41 -12.39 -6.37 -6.61
CA THR A 41 -13.00 -7.56 -7.20
C THR A 41 -14.29 -7.94 -6.47
N LEU A 42 -14.27 -7.97 -5.13
CA LEU A 42 -15.45 -8.33 -4.34
C LEU A 42 -16.57 -7.31 -4.53
N ARG A 43 -16.25 -6.01 -4.57
CA ARG A 43 -17.22 -4.95 -4.86
C ARG A 43 -17.82 -5.12 -6.26
N ASP A 44 -16.99 -5.33 -7.27
CA ASP A 44 -17.42 -5.44 -8.67
C ASP A 44 -18.33 -6.67 -8.86
N VAL A 45 -17.99 -7.79 -8.22
CA VAL A 45 -18.82 -9.01 -8.20
C VAL A 45 -20.16 -8.78 -7.49
N LEU A 46 -20.17 -8.09 -6.35
CA LEU A 46 -21.41 -7.78 -5.61
C LEU A 46 -22.33 -6.83 -6.38
N VAL A 47 -21.76 -5.95 -7.21
CA VAL A 47 -22.50 -5.02 -8.09
C VAL A 47 -22.89 -5.69 -9.43
N GLY A 48 -22.39 -6.89 -9.72
CA GLY A 48 -22.66 -7.62 -10.95
C GLY A 48 -21.86 -7.15 -12.17
N GLN A 49 -20.77 -6.39 -11.96
CA GLN A 49 -19.86 -5.97 -13.02
C GLN A 49 -18.82 -7.08 -13.28
N LEU A 50 -19.09 -7.92 -14.28
CA LEU A 50 -18.18 -8.93 -14.79
C LEU A 50 -17.95 -8.68 -16.30
N PRO A 51 -16.71 -8.82 -16.82
CA PRO A 51 -15.50 -9.26 -16.12
C PRO A 51 -14.85 -8.15 -15.27
N VAL A 52 -14.21 -8.55 -14.17
CA VAL A 52 -13.58 -7.65 -13.20
C VAL A 52 -12.45 -6.85 -13.81
N ASN A 53 -12.35 -5.57 -13.45
CA ASN A 53 -11.54 -4.58 -14.18
C ASN A 53 -10.04 -4.93 -14.26
N TRP A 54 -9.50 -5.64 -13.26
CA TRP A 54 -8.10 -6.08 -13.24
C TRP A 54 -7.78 -7.22 -14.23
N MET A 55 -8.79 -7.96 -14.71
CA MET A 55 -8.61 -8.97 -15.76
C MET A 55 -8.59 -8.35 -17.16
N LEU A 56 -9.21 -7.18 -17.33
CA LEU A 56 -9.24 -6.45 -18.59
C LEU A 56 -8.01 -5.56 -18.77
N ASP A 57 -7.38 -5.14 -17.67
CA ASP A 57 -6.34 -4.12 -17.71
C ASP A 57 -5.16 -4.48 -16.80
N LEU A 58 -3.97 -4.65 -17.38
CA LEU A 58 -2.73 -4.97 -16.64
C LEU A 58 -2.31 -3.85 -15.67
N ASN A 59 -2.89 -2.66 -15.83
CA ASN A 59 -2.52 -1.47 -15.08
C ASN A 59 -2.68 -1.66 -13.56
N SER A 60 -3.70 -2.40 -13.11
CA SER A 60 -3.91 -2.71 -11.69
C SER A 60 -2.78 -3.57 -11.11
N GLY A 61 -2.27 -4.53 -11.89
CA GLY A 61 -1.14 -5.36 -11.48
C GLY A 61 0.16 -4.55 -11.36
N VAL A 62 0.40 -3.65 -12.32
CA VAL A 62 1.56 -2.74 -12.30
C VAL A 62 1.52 -1.82 -11.08
N VAL A 63 0.35 -1.27 -10.73
CA VAL A 63 0.19 -0.40 -9.55
C VAL A 63 0.52 -1.13 -8.24
N VAL A 64 0.07 -2.37 -8.07
CA VAL A 64 0.41 -3.18 -6.88
C VAL A 64 1.91 -3.46 -6.82
N LEU A 65 2.50 -3.80 -7.95
CA LEU A 65 3.93 -4.10 -8.05
C LEU A 65 4.78 -2.87 -7.73
N LEU A 66 4.41 -1.71 -8.28
CA LEU A 66 5.05 -0.42 -7.96
C LEU A 66 4.89 -0.07 -6.48
N SER A 67 3.68 -0.23 -5.92
CA SER A 67 3.38 0.05 -4.51
C SER A 67 4.21 -0.84 -3.58
N THR A 68 4.37 -2.11 -3.96
CA THR A 68 5.20 -3.06 -3.21
C THR A 68 6.68 -2.69 -3.28
N ILE A 69 7.21 -2.34 -4.46
CA ILE A 69 8.61 -1.89 -4.61
C ILE A 69 8.85 -0.60 -3.81
N VAL A 70 7.96 0.38 -3.89
CA VAL A 70 8.06 1.64 -3.14
C VAL A 70 8.05 1.36 -1.64
N ALA A 71 7.12 0.53 -1.15
CA ALA A 71 7.06 0.19 0.26
C ALA A 71 8.30 -0.59 0.73
N LEU A 72 8.88 -1.46 -0.11
CA LEU A 72 10.10 -2.20 0.21
C LEU A 72 11.35 -1.30 0.17
N LEU A 73 11.44 -0.32 -0.73
CA LEU A 73 12.51 0.68 -0.74
C LEU A 73 12.43 1.56 0.52
N PHE A 74 11.22 1.95 0.93
CA PHE A 74 11.00 2.71 2.16
C PHE A 74 11.03 1.85 3.44
N ARG A 75 11.05 0.52 3.34
CA ARG A 75 11.19 -0.41 4.48
C ARG A 75 12.49 -0.17 5.27
N GLY A 76 13.55 0.30 4.60
CA GLY A 76 14.82 0.64 5.25
C GLY A 76 14.81 2.01 5.95
N VAL A 77 13.95 2.95 5.48
CA VAL A 77 13.77 4.29 6.06
C VAL A 77 12.83 4.23 7.27
N ILE A 78 11.87 3.31 7.26
CA ILE A 78 10.93 3.06 8.36
C ILE A 78 11.48 1.92 9.22
N LYS A 79 12.60 2.18 9.91
CA LYS A 79 13.13 1.26 10.93
C LYS A 79 12.79 1.66 12.36
N ASP A 80 12.48 2.93 12.59
CA ASP A 80 12.01 3.46 13.87
C ASP A 80 10.86 4.43 13.65
N TYR A 81 9.64 4.02 13.99
CA TYR A 81 8.47 4.92 14.06
C TYR A 81 8.72 6.14 14.98
N HIS A 82 9.68 6.03 15.90
CA HIS A 82 10.05 7.08 16.86
C HIS A 82 10.93 8.19 16.25
N ASN A 83 11.82 7.87 15.32
CA ASN A 83 12.79 8.84 14.78
C ASN A 83 12.20 9.73 13.68
N VAL A 84 11.21 9.24 12.93
CA VAL A 84 10.45 10.06 11.98
C VAL A 84 9.57 11.07 12.71
N LEU A 85 8.99 10.67 13.86
CA LEU A 85 8.23 11.56 14.74
C LEU A 85 9.12 12.67 15.32
N LEU A 86 10.33 12.33 15.80
CA LEU A 86 11.31 13.30 16.34
C LEU A 86 11.87 14.26 15.28
N PHE A 87 12.10 13.79 14.05
CA PHE A 87 12.56 14.65 12.95
C PHE A 87 11.49 15.67 12.55
N PHE A 88 10.22 15.26 12.52
CA PHE A 88 9.09 16.17 12.30
C PHE A 88 8.86 17.13 13.47
N ASP A 89 8.99 16.67 14.71
CA ASP A 89 8.82 17.51 15.92
C ASP A 89 9.92 18.60 16.03
N SER A 90 11.15 18.27 15.64
CA SER A 90 12.28 19.21 15.58
C SER A 90 12.06 20.32 14.55
N ILE A 91 11.50 19.97 13.38
CA ILE A 91 11.11 20.95 12.35
C ILE A 91 9.95 21.81 12.86
N GLY A 92 8.96 21.20 13.52
CA GLY A 92 7.80 21.92 14.08
C GLY A 92 8.17 22.97 15.11
N LEU A 93 9.08 22.66 16.04
CA LEU A 93 9.59 23.61 17.04
C LEU A 93 10.46 24.71 16.41
N GLY A 94 11.16 24.43 15.31
CA GLY A 94 11.93 25.42 14.54
C GLY A 94 11.04 26.46 13.86
N PHE A 95 9.87 26.05 13.37
CA PHE A 95 8.90 26.95 12.74
C PHE A 95 8.07 27.76 13.73
N PHE A 96 7.89 27.28 14.96
CA PHE A 96 7.07 27.99 15.97
C PHE A 96 7.82 29.14 16.67
N ARG A 97 9.11 29.33 16.37
CA ARG A 97 9.91 30.45 16.88
C ARG A 97 10.34 31.40 15.75
N SER A 98 9.38 31.81 14.91
CA SER A 98 9.44 33.09 14.17
C SER A 98 8.22 33.93 14.51
#